data_AF-A0A936NA13-F1
#
_entry.id   AF-A0A936NA13-F1
#
_cell.length_a   1.000
_cell.length_b   1.000
_cell.length_c   1.000
_cell.angle_alpha   90.00
_cell.angle_beta   90.00
_cell.angle_gamma   90.00
#
_symmetry.space_group_name_H-M   'P 1'
#
loop_
_entity.id
_entity.type
_entity.pdbx_description
1 polymer ?
#
loop_
_entity_poly.entity_id
_entity_poly.type
_entity_poly.pdbx_seq_one_letter_code
_entity_poly.pdbx_strand_id
1 'polypeptide(L)'
;MVDYRNSKYLVSQWAGLHQIDTIADKETKAYAGIKDITKWEYNNALGENKINLYLINNLGHRLMVKPGKKEDEGGNTSIFGIDKGYHSTYHVAKEFGILKKDSLERQ
;
A
#
# COMPACT_ATOMS: atom_id res chain seq x y z
N MET A 1 10.69 -14.84 -8.28
CA MET A 1 9.34 -14.52 -8.83
C MET A 1 8.39 -14.52 -7.64
N VAL A 2 7.56 -13.49 -7.48
CA VAL A 2 6.56 -13.46 -6.41
C VAL A 2 5.28 -14.08 -6.95
N ASP A 3 4.73 -15.07 -6.24
CA ASP A 3 3.51 -15.75 -6.67
C ASP A 3 2.27 -14.92 -6.31
N TYR A 4 1.53 -14.49 -7.34
CA TYR A 4 0.28 -13.75 -7.19
C TYR A 4 -0.81 -14.56 -6.45
N ARG A 5 -0.74 -15.89 -6.42
CA ARG A 5 -1.66 -16.72 -5.62
C ARG A 5 -1.51 -16.43 -4.13
N ASN A 6 -0.30 -16.08 -3.68
CA ASN A 6 -0.07 -15.75 -2.28
C ASN A 6 -0.87 -14.51 -1.83
N SER A 7 -1.00 -13.48 -2.69
CA SER A 7 -1.81 -12.31 -2.34
C SER A 7 -3.29 -12.65 -2.20
N LYS A 8 -3.82 -13.63 -2.96
CA LYS A 8 -5.20 -14.08 -2.80
C LYS A 8 -5.44 -14.75 -1.44
N TYR A 9 -4.48 -15.56 -0.98
CA TYR A 9 -4.57 -16.16 0.37
C TYR A 9 -4.49 -15.11 1.47
N LEU A 10 -3.64 -14.10 1.33
CA LEU A 10 -3.58 -12.98 2.28
C LEU A 10 -4.90 -12.22 2.32
N VAL A 11 -5.47 -11.86 1.16
CA VAL A 11 -6.79 -11.22 1.09
C VAL A 11 -7.84 -12.09 1.76
N SER A 12 -7.86 -13.40 1.49
CA SER A 12 -8.85 -14.32 2.08
C SER A 12 -8.77 -14.37 3.61
N GLN A 13 -7.56 -14.36 4.18
CA GLN A 13 -7.36 -14.35 5.63
C GLN A 13 -7.87 -13.07 6.27
N TRP A 14 -7.51 -11.91 5.72
CA TRP A 14 -7.96 -10.62 6.22
C TRP A 14 -9.46 -10.41 5.98
N ALA A 15 -9.99 -10.87 4.86
CA ALA A 15 -11.43 -10.82 4.56
C ALA A 15 -12.23 -11.63 5.57
N GLY A 16 -11.76 -12.84 5.92
CA GLY A 16 -12.35 -13.66 6.98
C GLY A 16 -12.35 -12.96 8.34
N LEU A 17 -11.24 -12.30 8.71
CA LEU A 17 -11.16 -11.52 9.95
C LEU A 17 -12.15 -10.35 9.97
N HIS A 18 -12.32 -9.66 8.84
CA HIS A 18 -13.20 -8.50 8.69
C HIS A 18 -14.64 -8.84 8.33
N GLN A 19 -14.96 -10.14 8.16
CA GLN A 19 -16.27 -10.63 7.74
C GLN A 19 -16.76 -9.98 6.43
N ILE A 20 -15.86 -9.82 5.47
CA ILE A 20 -16.15 -9.35 4.11
C ILE A 20 -15.85 -10.44 3.08
N ASP A 21 -16.28 -10.25 1.83
CA ASP A 21 -15.94 -11.18 0.76
C ASP A 21 -14.52 -10.93 0.20
N THR A 22 -14.15 -11.67 -0.83
CA THR A 22 -12.83 -11.61 -1.47
C THR A 22 -12.87 -10.97 -2.85
N ILE A 23 -13.93 -10.22 -3.15
CA ILE A 23 -14.13 -9.49 -4.39
C ILE A 23 -13.76 -8.03 -4.15
N ALA A 24 -12.86 -7.49 -4.98
CA ALA A 24 -12.48 -6.08 -4.84
C ALA A 24 -13.65 -5.18 -5.26
N ASP A 25 -14.01 -4.22 -4.42
CA ASP A 25 -15.05 -3.23 -4.70
C ASP A 25 -14.56 -2.12 -5.63
N LYS A 26 -13.26 -1.85 -5.61
CA LYS A 26 -12.65 -0.79 -6.42
C LYS A 26 -11.26 -1.15 -6.89
N GLU A 27 -11.03 -0.93 -8.18
CA GLU A 27 -9.71 -0.97 -8.80
C GLU A 27 -9.29 0.44 -9.22
N THR A 28 -8.10 0.87 -8.76
CA THR A 28 -7.47 2.12 -9.19
C THR A 28 -6.16 1.79 -9.90
N LYS A 29 -6.16 1.92 -11.23
CA LYS A 29 -4.95 1.80 -12.07
C LYS A 29 -4.13 3.09 -11.98
N ALA A 30 -2.83 2.97 -12.21
CA ALA A 30 -1.88 4.09 -12.13
C ALA A 30 -2.00 4.88 -10.80
N TYR A 31 -2.08 4.15 -9.69
CA TYR A 31 -2.30 4.72 -8.37
C TYR A 31 -1.20 5.74 -8.01
N ALA A 32 -1.60 6.84 -7.35
CA ALA A 32 -0.73 7.98 -7.05
C ALA A 32 -0.02 8.59 -8.28
N GLY A 33 -0.59 8.42 -9.48
CA GLY A 33 0.01 8.86 -10.74
C GLY A 33 1.10 7.92 -11.28
N ILE A 34 1.33 6.77 -10.64
CA ILE A 34 2.41 5.83 -10.96
C ILE A 34 1.82 4.64 -11.70
N LYS A 35 2.07 4.57 -13.01
CA LYS A 35 1.50 3.55 -13.93
C LYS A 35 1.74 2.11 -13.50
N ASP A 36 2.82 1.86 -12.77
CA ASP A 36 3.20 0.52 -12.31
C ASP A 36 2.41 0.01 -11.10
N ILE A 37 1.61 0.86 -10.45
CA ILE A 37 0.88 0.53 -9.24
C ILE A 37 -0.61 0.45 -9.57
N THR A 38 -1.21 -0.71 -9.27
CA THR A 38 -2.65 -0.88 -9.23
C THR A 38 -3.06 -1.13 -7.78
N LYS A 39 -4.05 -0.37 -7.29
CA LYS A 39 -4.62 -0.55 -5.96
C LYS A 39 -6.00 -1.20 -6.07
N TRP A 40 -6.22 -2.27 -5.32
CA TRP A 40 -7.54 -2.86 -5.10
C TRP A 40 -7.99 -2.58 -3.67
N GLU A 41 -9.25 -2.20 -3.52
CA GLU A 41 -9.87 -1.86 -2.24
C GLU A 41 -11.02 -2.83 -1.97
N TYR A 42 -11.12 -3.33 -0.74
CA TYR A 42 -12.18 -4.21 -0.27
C TYR A 42 -12.85 -3.55 0.94
N ASN A 43 -14.15 -3.36 0.84
CA ASN A 43 -14.96 -2.62 1.78
C ASN A 43 -15.94 -3.55 2.49
N ASN A 44 -16.41 -3.14 3.66
CA ASN A 44 -17.56 -3.79 4.28
C ASN A 44 -18.88 -3.24 3.73
N ALA A 45 -20.00 -3.81 4.19
CA ALA A 45 -21.35 -3.37 3.82
C ALA A 45 -21.66 -1.90 4.20
N LEU A 46 -20.88 -1.28 5.08
CA LEU A 46 -20.99 0.14 5.46
C LEU A 46 -20.15 1.06 4.55
N GLY A 47 -19.43 0.50 3.57
CA GLY A 47 -18.54 1.23 2.68
C GLY A 47 -17.17 1.57 3.30
N GLU A 48 -16.84 1.01 4.46
CA GLU A 48 -15.55 1.22 5.11
C GLU A 48 -14.49 0.31 4.51
N ASN A 49 -13.38 0.88 4.06
CA ASN A 49 -12.24 0.12 3.55
C ASN A 49 -11.59 -0.70 4.67
N LYS A 50 -11.45 -2.01 4.42
CA LYS A 50 -10.79 -2.95 5.34
C LYS A 50 -9.48 -3.51 4.78
N ILE A 51 -9.33 -3.60 3.46
CA ILE A 51 -8.14 -4.15 2.83
C ILE A 51 -7.74 -3.29 1.63
N ASN A 52 -6.46 -2.89 1.62
CA ASN A 52 -5.78 -2.35 0.45
C ASN A 52 -4.79 -3.38 -0.08
N LEU A 53 -4.98 -3.85 -1.31
CA LEU A 53 -4.00 -4.68 -2.02
C LEU A 53 -3.31 -3.86 -3.10
N TYR A 54 -1.98 -3.77 -3.03
CA TYR A 54 -1.15 -3.09 -4.01
C TYR A 54 -0.47 -4.10 -4.94
N LEU A 55 -0.76 -4.03 -6.23
CA LEU A 55 -0.14 -4.80 -7.29
C LEU A 55 0.89 -3.92 -7.99
N ILE A 56 2.17 -4.29 -7.87
CA ILE A 56 3.28 -3.49 -8.39
C ILE A 56 4.04 -4.26 -9.46
N ASN A 57 4.05 -3.72 -10.68
CA ASN A 57 4.75 -4.34 -11.81
C ASN A 57 6.25 -4.41 -11.55
N ASN A 58 6.85 -5.57 -11.83
CA ASN A 58 8.29 -5.82 -11.75
C ASN A 58 8.94 -5.50 -10.39
N LEU A 59 8.19 -5.59 -9.28
CA LEU A 59 8.75 -5.32 -7.95
C LEU A 59 9.71 -6.42 -7.49
N GLY A 60 9.30 -7.69 -7.58
CA GLY A 60 10.06 -8.81 -7.02
C GLY A 60 10.08 -8.77 -5.48
N HIS A 61 11.18 -9.18 -4.86
CA HIS A 61 11.37 -9.13 -3.40
C HIS A 61 12.07 -7.83 -2.97
N ARG A 62 11.58 -6.69 -3.47
CA ARG A 62 12.15 -5.36 -3.20
C ARG A 62 11.11 -4.46 -2.57
N LEU A 63 11.58 -3.51 -1.76
CA LEU A 63 10.78 -2.43 -1.20
C LEU A 63 10.79 -1.24 -2.16
N MET A 64 9.64 -0.57 -2.32
CA MET A 64 9.61 0.69 -3.04
C MET A 64 10.11 1.81 -2.12
N VAL A 65 11.15 2.50 -2.58
CA VAL A 65 11.72 3.67 -1.93
C VAL A 65 11.48 4.88 -2.82
N LYS A 66 11.61 6.08 -2.25
CA LYS A 66 11.59 7.34 -2.98
C LYS A 66 12.67 8.23 -2.36
N PRO A 67 13.96 8.01 -2.70
CA PRO A 67 15.05 8.71 -2.02
C PRO A 67 14.87 10.23 -2.10
N GLY A 68 15.14 10.92 -0.99
CA GLY A 68 14.95 12.35 -0.88
C GLY A 68 14.83 12.80 0.57
N LYS A 69 14.37 14.04 0.77
CA LYS A 69 14.32 14.69 2.10
C LYS A 69 12.94 15.19 2.47
N LYS A 70 11.98 15.14 1.56
CA LYS A 70 10.58 15.49 1.88
C LYS A 70 9.96 14.41 2.77
N GLU A 71 8.84 14.75 3.37
CA GLU A 71 8.11 13.88 4.29
C GLU A 71 7.79 12.50 3.70
N ASP A 72 7.39 12.46 2.41
CA ASP A 72 7.05 11.23 1.70
C ASP A 72 8.24 10.61 0.94
N GLU A 73 9.46 11.09 1.20
CA GLU A 73 10.71 10.64 0.60
C GLU A 73 11.59 9.94 1.66
N GLY A 74 12.33 8.92 1.25
CA GLY A 74 13.20 8.15 2.13
C GLY A 74 13.66 6.82 1.53
N GLY A 75 14.57 6.18 2.26
CA GLY A 75 15.21 4.92 1.85
C GLY A 75 16.35 5.12 0.84
N ASN A 76 17.06 4.02 0.57
CA ASN A 76 18.16 3.96 -0.40
C ASN A 76 17.89 2.87 -1.43
N THR A 77 18.27 3.12 -2.69
CA THR A 77 18.27 2.09 -3.72
C THR A 77 19.35 1.05 -3.42
N SER A 78 19.02 -0.22 -3.57
CA SER A 78 19.91 -1.36 -3.33
C SER A 78 19.34 -2.61 -4.00
N ILE A 79 19.97 -3.78 -3.79
CA ILE A 79 19.40 -5.04 -4.24
C ILE A 79 18.00 -5.33 -3.66
N PHE A 80 17.66 -4.71 -2.52
CA PHE A 80 16.36 -4.86 -1.84
C PHE A 80 15.47 -3.61 -1.92
N GLY A 81 15.95 -2.51 -2.53
CA GLY A 81 15.22 -1.24 -2.62
C GLY A 81 15.21 -0.70 -4.04
N ILE A 82 14.02 -0.41 -4.58
CA ILE A 82 13.87 0.15 -5.92
C ILE A 82 13.13 1.48 -5.85
N ASP A 83 13.66 2.49 -6.55
CA ASP A 83 12.96 3.74 -6.74
C ASP A 83 11.92 3.59 -7.86
N LYS A 84 10.65 3.75 -7.50
CA LYS A 84 9.50 3.81 -8.41
C LYS A 84 8.70 5.09 -8.21
N GLY A 85 9.26 6.09 -7.53
CA GLY A 85 8.58 7.32 -7.16
C GLY A 85 7.58 7.17 -6.00
N TYR A 86 7.62 6.06 -5.25
CA TYR A 86 6.68 5.74 -4.17
C TYR A 86 7.41 5.19 -2.94
N HIS A 87 7.27 5.85 -1.79
CA HIS A 87 7.86 5.37 -0.55
C HIS A 87 6.88 4.46 0.20
N SER A 88 6.91 3.15 -0.06
CA SER A 88 5.86 2.24 0.41
C SER A 88 5.69 2.24 1.92
N THR A 89 6.79 2.32 2.67
CA THR A 89 6.75 2.34 4.14
C THR A 89 6.04 3.58 4.68
N TYR A 90 6.32 4.76 4.12
CA TYR A 90 5.65 6.00 4.50
C TYR A 90 4.13 5.92 4.25
N HIS A 91 3.73 5.45 3.05
CA HIS A 91 2.31 5.38 2.71
C HIS A 91 1.55 4.34 3.54
N VAL A 92 2.15 3.18 3.82
CA VAL A 92 1.57 2.20 4.75
C VAL A 92 1.43 2.81 6.15
N ALA A 93 2.47 3.46 6.67
CA ALA A 93 2.39 4.14 7.97
C ALA A 93 1.28 5.20 8.00
N LYS A 94 1.08 5.94 6.90
CA LYS A 94 0.00 6.92 6.76
C LYS A 94 -1.38 6.26 6.80
N GLU A 95 -1.57 5.17 6.07
CA GLU A 95 -2.85 4.43 6.01
C GLU A 95 -3.25 3.85 7.36
N PHE A 96 -2.28 3.34 8.13
CA PHE A 96 -2.52 2.83 9.48
C PHE A 96 -2.58 3.93 10.55
N GLY A 97 -2.47 5.21 10.18
CA GLY A 97 -2.48 6.32 11.13
C GLY A 97 -1.28 6.34 12.09
N ILE A 98 -0.18 5.69 11.74
CA ILE A 98 1.05 5.61 12.54
C ILE A 98 1.81 6.92 12.51
N LEU A 99 1.75 7.64 11.38
CA LEU A 99 2.35 8.97 11.27
C LEU A 99 1.66 9.89 12.28
N LYS A 100 2.41 10.35 13.29
CA LYS A 100 1.91 11.34 14.24
C LYS A 100 1.43 12.55 13.44
N LYS A 101 0.18 12.97 13.67
CA LYS A 101 -0.13 14.38 13.51
C LYS A 101 0.72 15.07 14.56
N ASP A 102 1.76 15.79 14.15
CA ASP A 102 2.27 16.85 15.03
C ASP A 102 1.07 17.75 15.28
N SER A 103 0.50 17.64 16.48
CA SER A 103 -0.43 18.58 17.03
C SER A 103 0.32 19.90 17.16
N LEU A 104 0.36 20.66 16.07
CA LEU A 104 0.49 22.11 16.08
C LEU A 104 -0.84 22.70 16.59
N GLU A 105 -1.21 22.32 17.79
CA GLU A 105 -1.99 23.14 18.70
C GLU A 105 -1.10 23.38 19.93
N ARG A 106 -0.11 24.25 19.76
CA ARG A 106 0.41 25.02 20.88
C ARG A 106 -0.34 26.34 20.82
N GLN A 107 -1.42 26.41 21.60
CA GLN A 107 -1.98 27.69 22.07
C GLN A 107 -0.94 28.38 22.95
#